data_AF-A0AAP2YVS3-F1
#
_entry.id   AF-A0AAP2YVS3-F1
#
_cell.length_a   1.000
_cell.length_b   1.000
_cell.length_c   1.000
_cell.angle_alpha   90.00
_cell.angle_beta   90.00
_cell.angle_gamma   90.00
#
_symmetry.space_group_name_H-M   'P 1'
#
loop_
_entity.id
_entity.type
_entity.pdbx_description
1 polymer ?
#
loop_
_entity_poly.entity_id
_entity_poly.type
_entity_poly.pdbx_seq_one_letter_code
_entity_poly.pdbx_strand_id
1 'polypeptide(L)'
;MGQIKFDVPDEVEEDFRRAAMERFGYERGSLTKAGEAALREWADTHETMGSLSVPDSPVAAISGQLADVDTDSVDLQESVGSQMATNYIDDRNERDADEADSEC
;
A
#
# COMPACT_ATOMS: atom_id res chain seq x y z
N MET A 1 -19.58 -5.48 -18.87
CA MET A 1 -18.40 -6.15 -18.28
C MET A 1 -17.70 -6.93 -19.38
N GLY A 2 -16.38 -6.76 -19.53
CA GLY A 2 -15.58 -7.62 -20.38
C GLY A 2 -15.37 -9.00 -19.72
N GLN A 3 -15.08 -10.02 -20.52
CA GLN A 3 -14.70 -11.35 -20.03
C GLN A 3 -13.36 -11.74 -20.65
N ILE A 4 -12.46 -12.23 -19.81
CA ILE A 4 -11.19 -12.83 -20.23
C ILE A 4 -11.22 -14.29 -19.76
N LYS A 5 -10.86 -15.22 -20.64
CA LYS A 5 -10.75 -16.65 -20.34
C LYS A 5 -9.28 -17.04 -20.34
N PHE A 6 -8.89 -17.82 -19.34
CA PHE A 6 -7.54 -18.34 -19.20
C PHE A 6 -7.61 -19.85 -19.04
N ASP A 7 -6.72 -20.55 -19.72
CA ASP A 7 -6.40 -21.94 -19.44
C ASP A 7 -5.10 -21.93 -18.64
N VAL A 8 -5.13 -22.48 -17.43
CA VAL A 8 -3.97 -22.56 -16.52
C VAL A 8 -3.78 -24.01 -16.07
N PRO A 9 -2.56 -24.41 -15.68
CA PRO A 9 -2.34 -25.72 -15.09
C PRO A 9 -3.19 -25.95 -13.84
N ASP A 10 -3.63 -27.19 -13.62
CA ASP A 10 -4.50 -27.55 -12.50
C ASP A 10 -3.92 -27.14 -11.13
N GLU A 11 -2.59 -27.27 -10.96
CA GLU A 11 -1.88 -26.86 -9.74
C GLU A 11 -2.05 -25.36 -9.44
N VAL A 12 -1.98 -24.52 -10.47
CA VAL A 12 -2.12 -23.06 -10.33
C VAL A 12 -3.56 -22.69 -10.00
N GLU A 13 -4.51 -23.38 -10.60
CA GLU A 13 -5.94 -23.20 -10.34
C GLU A 13 -6.30 -23.55 -8.89
N GLU A 14 -5.80 -24.67 -8.40
CA GLU A 14 -6.03 -25.13 -7.03
C GLU A 14 -5.42 -24.16 -6.00
N ASP A 15 -4.18 -23.74 -6.22
CA ASP A 15 -3.50 -22.75 -5.37
C ASP A 15 -4.23 -21.41 -5.36
N PHE A 16 -4.63 -20.92 -6.53
CA PHE A 16 -5.36 -19.66 -6.63
C PHE A 16 -6.72 -19.74 -5.93
N ARG A 17 -7.46 -20.84 -6.10
CA ARG A 17 -8.76 -21.04 -5.45
C ARG A 17 -8.61 -21.05 -3.94
N ARG A 18 -7.63 -21.78 -3.41
CA ARG A 18 -7.35 -21.82 -1.96
C ARG A 18 -7.03 -20.42 -1.43
N ALA A 19 -6.09 -19.71 -2.05
CA ALA A 19 -5.70 -18.37 -1.64
C ALA A 19 -6.87 -17.36 -1.72
N ALA A 20 -7.71 -17.46 -2.76
CA ALA A 20 -8.90 -16.63 -2.90
C ALA A 20 -9.92 -16.88 -1.79
N MET A 21 -10.13 -18.14 -1.40
CA MET A 21 -11.04 -18.49 -0.32
C MET A 21 -10.52 -18.07 1.05
N GLU A 22 -9.21 -18.22 1.31
CA GLU A 22 -8.59 -17.74 2.54
C GLU A 22 -8.69 -16.22 2.70
N ARG A 23 -8.50 -15.48 1.60
CA ARG A 23 -8.47 -14.01 1.63
C ARG A 23 -9.85 -13.35 1.58
N PHE A 24 -10.79 -13.91 0.80
CA PHE A 24 -12.09 -13.28 0.53
C PHE A 24 -13.29 -14.10 1.04
N GLY A 25 -13.02 -15.23 1.72
CA GLY A 25 -14.03 -16.12 2.26
C GLY A 25 -14.58 -17.14 1.24
N TYR A 26 -15.42 -18.03 1.75
CA TYR A 26 -16.02 -19.15 0.98
C TYR A 26 -17.32 -18.76 0.27
N GLU A 27 -17.55 -17.47 0.07
CA GLU A 27 -18.79 -16.96 -0.52
C GLU A 27 -18.75 -16.98 -2.06
N ARG A 28 -19.95 -16.97 -2.65
CA ARG A 28 -20.12 -16.95 -4.10
C ARG A 28 -19.52 -15.66 -4.67
N GLY A 29 -18.45 -15.79 -5.46
CA GLY A 29 -17.77 -14.66 -6.09
C GLY A 29 -16.39 -14.32 -5.50
N SER A 30 -15.89 -15.07 -4.51
CA SER A 30 -14.52 -14.92 -4.00
C SER A 30 -13.46 -15.03 -5.10
N LEU A 31 -13.61 -15.99 -6.02
CA LEU A 31 -12.74 -16.15 -7.19
C LEU A 31 -12.77 -14.93 -8.14
N THR A 32 -13.96 -14.35 -8.37
CA THR A 32 -14.10 -13.17 -9.22
C THR A 32 -13.44 -11.96 -8.58
N LYS A 33 -13.64 -11.76 -7.28
CA LYS A 33 -12.99 -10.68 -6.52
C LYS A 33 -11.48 -10.84 -6.49
N ALA A 34 -10.98 -12.06 -6.27
CA ALA A 34 -9.55 -12.35 -6.31
C ALA A 34 -8.97 -12.12 -7.70
N GLY A 35 -9.67 -12.56 -8.76
CA GLY A 35 -9.23 -12.35 -10.14
C GLY A 35 -9.19 -10.88 -10.52
N GLU A 36 -10.20 -10.10 -10.13
CA GLU A 36 -10.21 -8.65 -10.34
C GLU A 36 -9.05 -7.97 -9.59
N ALA A 37 -8.81 -8.34 -8.33
CA ALA A 37 -7.71 -7.79 -7.54
C ALA A 37 -6.35 -8.12 -8.17
N ALA A 38 -6.13 -9.38 -8.56
CA ALA A 38 -4.88 -9.81 -9.18
C ALA A 38 -4.62 -9.14 -10.53
N LEU A 39 -5.65 -9.00 -11.38
CA LEU A 39 -5.51 -8.32 -12.67
C LEU A 39 -5.25 -6.82 -12.49
N ARG A 40 -5.90 -6.17 -11.51
CA ARG A 40 -5.66 -4.77 -11.18
C ARG A 40 -4.24 -4.57 -10.65
N GLU A 41 -3.81 -5.37 -9.70
CA GLU A 41 -2.45 -5.30 -9.14
C GLU A 41 -1.39 -5.54 -10.21
N TRP A 42 -1.61 -6.53 -11.10
CA TRP A 42 -0.72 -6.79 -12.22
C TRP A 42 -0.65 -5.60 -13.19
N ALA A 43 -1.81 -5.03 -13.56
CA ALA A 43 -1.88 -3.86 -14.42
C ALA A 43 -1.21 -2.65 -13.77
N ASP A 44 -1.55 -2.31 -12.53
CA ASP A 44 -0.96 -1.20 -11.79
C ASP A 44 0.56 -1.36 -11.69
N THR A 45 1.05 -2.56 -11.40
CA THR A 45 2.49 -2.85 -11.32
C THR A 45 3.20 -2.58 -12.65
N HIS A 46 2.59 -2.94 -13.78
CA HIS A 46 3.22 -2.83 -15.11
C HIS A 46 2.96 -1.49 -15.80
N GLU A 47 1.88 -0.80 -15.47
CA GLU A 47 1.61 0.59 -15.88
C GLU A 47 2.47 1.56 -15.05
N THR A 48 2.61 1.31 -13.74
CA THR A 48 3.46 2.13 -12.86
C THR A 48 4.94 1.89 -13.13
N MET A 49 5.40 0.65 -13.41
CA MET A 49 6.80 0.43 -13.85
C MET A 49 7.10 1.02 -15.23
N GLY A 50 6.10 1.19 -16.11
CA GLY A 50 6.25 1.95 -17.35
C GLY A 50 6.36 3.47 -17.15
N SER A 51 5.83 3.98 -16.02
CA SER A 51 5.75 5.41 -15.70
C SER A 51 6.79 5.88 -14.67
N LEU A 52 7.42 4.99 -13.91
CA LEU A 52 8.51 5.36 -13.00
C LEU A 52 9.81 5.48 -13.80
N SER A 53 9.87 6.51 -14.64
CA SER A 53 11.16 7.08 -14.99
C SER A 53 11.75 7.60 -13.69
N VAL A 54 12.75 6.91 -13.15
CA VAL A 54 13.67 7.55 -12.23
C VAL A 54 14.14 8.80 -12.96
N PRO A 55 13.88 10.01 -12.46
CA PRO A 55 14.32 11.21 -13.14
C PRO A 55 15.83 11.12 -13.33
N ASP A 56 16.35 11.61 -14.46
CA ASP A 56 17.78 11.53 -14.80
C ASP A 56 18.69 12.02 -13.66
N SER A 57 18.16 12.92 -12.81
CA SER A 57 18.74 13.25 -11.52
C SER A 57 17.66 13.23 -10.41
N PRO A 58 17.66 12.20 -9.54
CA PRO A 58 16.81 12.15 -8.36
C PRO A 58 17.04 13.33 -7.41
N VAL A 59 18.29 13.77 -7.27
CA VAL A 59 18.65 14.92 -6.43
C VAL A 59 18.02 16.19 -6.99
N ALA A 60 18.10 16.43 -8.31
CA ALA A 60 17.51 17.62 -8.91
C ALA A 60 15.98 17.64 -8.81
N ALA A 61 15.33 16.47 -8.92
CA ALA A 61 13.90 16.35 -8.75
C ALA A 61 13.46 16.73 -7.33
N ILE A 62 14.14 16.18 -6.31
CA ILE A 62 13.87 16.50 -4.90
C ILE A 62 14.19 17.97 -4.59
N SER A 63 15.35 18.47 -5.03
CA SER A 63 15.74 19.87 -4.82
C SER A 63 14.79 20.86 -5.50
N GLY A 64 14.26 20.52 -6.68
CA GLY A 64 13.26 21.35 -7.37
C GLY A 64 11.92 21.41 -6.62
N GLN A 65 11.50 20.30 -6.01
CA GLN A 65 10.30 20.26 -5.18
C GLN A 65 10.45 21.04 -3.86
N LEU A 66 11.67 21.14 -3.33
CA LEU A 66 11.99 21.86 -2.10
C LEU A 66 12.48 23.29 -2.36
N ALA A 67 12.38 23.82 -3.59
CA ALA A 67 12.96 25.10 -3.96
C ALA A 67 12.41 26.29 -3.16
N ASP A 68 11.15 26.22 -2.73
CA ASP A 68 10.47 27.25 -1.93
C ASP A 68 10.52 26.98 -0.42
N VAL A 69 11.24 25.94 0.02
CA VAL A 69 11.39 25.60 1.44
C VAL A 69 12.64 26.30 1.99
N ASP A 70 12.43 27.47 2.58
CA ASP A 70 13.46 28.29 3.23
C ASP A 70 13.85 27.76 4.63
N THR A 71 14.35 26.53 4.73
CA THR A 71 14.90 26.01 5.99
C THR A 71 15.95 24.92 5.73
N ASP A 72 16.86 24.71 6.69
CA ASP A 72 17.92 23.71 6.53
C ASP A 72 17.37 22.28 6.58
N SER A 73 18.03 21.39 5.84
CA SER A 73 17.74 19.95 5.83
C SER A 73 17.72 19.31 7.22
N VAL A 74 18.62 19.73 8.11
CA VAL A 74 18.75 19.21 9.48
C VAL A 74 17.59 19.71 10.35
N ASP A 75 17.23 20.98 10.21
CA ASP A 75 16.09 21.56 10.93
C ASP A 75 14.76 20.91 10.50
N LEU A 76 14.60 20.62 9.19
CA LEU A 76 13.47 19.84 8.69
C LEU A 76 13.43 18.46 9.32
N GLN A 77 14.56 17.74 9.33
CA GLN A 77 14.63 16.38 9.88
C GLN A 77 14.35 16.36 11.38
N GLU A 78 14.84 17.35 12.13
CA GLU A 78 14.56 17.49 13.55
C GLU A 78 13.07 17.76 13.79
N SER A 79 12.47 18.69 13.04
CA SER A 79 11.05 19.02 13.17
C SER A 79 10.14 17.82 12.88
N VAL A 80 10.43 17.06 11.81
CA VAL A 80 9.69 15.86 11.43
C VAL A 80 9.93 14.74 12.46
N GLY A 81 11.16 14.58 12.93
CA GLY A 81 11.49 13.61 13.98
C GLY A 81 10.73 13.86 15.28
N SER A 82 10.61 15.14 15.69
CA SER A 82 9.83 15.54 16.86
C SER A 82 8.34 15.26 16.65
N GLN A 83 7.80 15.61 15.47
CA GLN A 83 6.38 15.41 15.16
C GLN A 83 6.01 13.93 15.12
N MET A 84 6.88 13.07 14.58
CA MET A 84 6.68 11.62 14.59
C MET A 84 6.72 11.05 16.01
N ALA A 85 7.61 11.54 16.88
CA ALA A 85 7.66 11.10 18.27
C ALA A 85 6.38 11.48 19.05
N THR A 86 5.83 12.66 18.79
CA THR A 86 4.55 13.08 19.36
C THR A 86 3.40 12.20 18.87
N ASN A 87 3.26 12.03 17.55
CA ASN A 87 2.20 11.20 16.98
C ASN A 87 2.28 9.75 17.50
N TYR A 88 3.49 9.20 17.67
CA TYR A 88 3.67 7.87 18.23
C TYR A 88 3.18 7.76 19.69
N ILE A 89 3.38 8.82 20.50
CA ILE A 89 2.89 8.86 21.88
C ILE A 89 1.36 8.98 21.88
N ASP A 90 0.78 9.81 21.01
CA ASP A 90 -0.67 9.98 20.91
C ASP A 90 -1.34 8.68 20.45
N ASP A 91 -0.89 8.07 19.36
CA ASP A 91 -1.36 6.76 18.85
C ASP A 91 -1.23 5.65 19.91
N ARG A 92 -0.27 5.77 20.82
CA ARG A 92 -0.11 4.82 21.93
C ARG A 92 -1.14 5.09 23.03
N ASN A 93 -1.29 6.33 23.45
CA ASN A 93 -2.25 6.71 24.49
C ASN A 93 -3.69 6.42 24.07
N GLU A 94 -4.03 6.63 22.79
CA GLU A 94 -5.34 6.28 22.23
C GLU A 94 -5.62 4.78 22.32
N ARG A 95 -4.62 3.93 21.98
CA ARG A 95 -4.75 2.46 22.13
C ARG A 95 -4.94 2.04 23.58
N ASP A 96 -4.17 2.63 24.49
CA ASP A 96 -4.27 2.31 25.93
C ASP A 96 -5.64 2.75 26.50
N ALA A 97 -6.24 3.83 25.97
CA ALA A 97 -7.57 4.28 26.35
C ALA A 97 -8.69 3.38 25.78
N ASP A 98 -8.59 2.97 24.52
CA ASP A 98 -9.53 2.04 23.89
C ASP A 98 -9.52 0.65 24.57
N GLU A 99 -8.35 0.19 25.03
CA GLU A 99 -8.22 -1.07 25.76
C GLU A 99 -8.88 -0.99 27.15
N ALA A 100 -8.70 0.12 27.87
CA ALA A 100 -9.33 0.34 29.18
C ALA A 100 -10.86 0.45 29.11
N ASP A 101 -11.41 1.05 28.05
CA ASP A 101 -12.86 1.16 27.82
C ASP A 101 -13.47 -0.17 27.36
N SER A 102 -12.69 -1.08 26.76
CA SER A 102 -13.14 -2.42 26.36
C SER A 102 -13.19 -3.42 27.53
N GLU A 103 -12.53 -3.13 28.66
CA GLU A 103 -12.48 -4.00 29.85
C GLU A 103 -13.53 -3.65 30.93
N CYS A 104 -14.30 -2.56 30.76
CA CYS A 104 -15.42 -2.16 31.64
C CYS A 104 -16.78 -2.62 31.12
#